data_AF-A0A1U8PB78-F1
#
_entry.id   AF-A0A1U8PB78-F1
#
_cell.length_a   1.000
_cell.length_b   1.000
_cell.length_c   1.000
_cell.angle_alpha   90.00
_cell.angle_beta   90.00
_cell.angle_gamma   90.00
#
_symmetry.space_group_name_H-M   'P 1'
#
loop_
_entity.id
_entity.type
_entity.pdbx_description
1 polymer ?
#
loop_
_entity_poly.entity_id
_entity_poly.type
_entity_poly.pdbx_seq_one_letter_code
_entity_poly.pdbx_strand_id
1 'polypeptide(L)'
;MEMENENESVSVSENENERHFKSMQQIQHAFHEEHPLVLVAEQSNIEGLKAYCDGCGELLSAPCFTCIHCNYNLHKQCAEAPLSLPNHPLYPQQSYVGFFLRQRPYPSDHKLTRQDCKICFKEVRLERGSYSCGKQGCNYIVHVNCVLENDKLYKVIKEEKQCEEFYEKSMQSSIIHVIEVNEAGEATKIEHFSHQHCLVLAYKMEEKIDRKCDGCMLPISNIFYYCSERPFFLHKTCVELPRIKQHWFRQSNATLNFDSFKTCDFCDQYCSGFFYHVGYWDMCLRCAKVADIIECEGHQHFLFFDFKGSEKFCNGCGNRCSPGAFKCGKCKFALDFGCLTLPHSALHKIDEHMLNLTYHDDKEQSYCDICEQERDPSRWYYSCSICDTSAHLKCVLGKF
;
A
#
# COMPACT_ATOMS: atom_id res chain seq x y z
N MET A 1 66.20 48.57 -50.17
CA MET A 1 64.98 47.78 -50.37
C MET A 1 64.43 47.51 -48.98
N GLU A 2 63.42 48.31 -48.64
CA GLU A 2 62.33 48.14 -47.67
C GLU A 2 62.58 47.68 -46.23
N MET A 3 61.99 48.49 -45.34
CA MET A 3 61.72 48.34 -43.92
C MET A 3 60.27 47.84 -43.71
N GLU A 4 60.04 47.28 -42.52
CA GLU A 4 58.82 47.32 -41.69
C GLU A 4 57.67 46.28 -41.84
N ASN A 5 57.40 45.69 -40.67
CA ASN A 5 56.13 45.51 -39.94
C ASN A 5 55.07 44.46 -40.34
N GLU A 6 54.89 43.56 -39.36
CA GLU A 6 53.66 43.06 -38.71
C GLU A 6 52.30 43.44 -39.31
N ASN A 7 51.46 42.42 -39.48
CA ASN A 7 50.03 42.51 -39.18
C ASN A 7 49.49 41.14 -38.74
N GLU A 8 48.92 41.12 -37.53
CA GLU A 8 48.05 40.07 -37.02
C GLU A 8 46.77 39.96 -37.86
N SER A 9 46.26 38.74 -38.01
CA SER A 9 44.82 38.51 -38.18
C SER A 9 44.41 37.22 -37.50
N VAL A 10 43.65 37.39 -36.42
CA VAL A 10 42.92 36.39 -35.64
C VAL A 10 41.93 35.63 -36.51
N SER A 11 41.87 34.30 -36.38
CA SER A 11 40.63 33.55 -36.67
C SER A 11 40.52 32.26 -35.85
N VAL A 12 39.69 32.36 -34.81
CA VAL A 12 38.68 31.40 -34.35
C VAL A 12 39.16 30.01 -33.89
N SER A 13 39.24 29.88 -32.56
CA SER A 13 39.21 28.63 -31.81
C SER A 13 37.84 27.96 -31.90
N GLU A 14 37.58 27.25 -33.00
CA GLU A 14 36.61 26.16 -33.02
C GLU A 14 37.34 24.86 -32.63
N ASN A 15 36.74 24.08 -31.71
CA ASN A 15 37.02 22.67 -31.43
C ASN A 15 37.95 22.24 -30.27
N GLU A 16 37.85 22.89 -29.10
CA GLU A 16 38.20 22.21 -27.83
C GLU A 16 36.96 21.72 -27.05
N ASN A 17 35.84 22.45 -27.08
CA ASN A 17 34.61 22.03 -26.40
C ASN A 17 33.95 20.79 -27.04
N GLU A 18 33.91 20.67 -28.37
CA GLU A 18 33.28 19.51 -29.04
C GLU A 18 34.01 18.19 -28.79
N ARG A 19 35.32 18.22 -28.54
CA ARG A 19 36.12 17.00 -28.32
C ARG A 19 35.94 16.43 -26.91
N HIS A 20 35.51 17.23 -25.94
CA HIS A 20 35.27 16.76 -24.58
C HIS A 20 33.93 16.01 -24.41
N PHE A 21 32.94 16.27 -25.29
CA PHE A 21 31.62 15.62 -25.24
C PHE A 21 31.57 14.19 -25.79
N LYS A 22 32.63 13.72 -26.46
CA LYS A 22 32.65 12.38 -27.10
C LYS A 22 32.75 11.20 -26.13
N SER A 23 32.95 11.45 -24.84
CA SER A 23 33.11 10.42 -23.79
C SER A 23 31.99 10.45 -22.72
N MET A 24 30.98 11.31 -22.86
CA MET A 24 29.92 11.42 -21.85
C MET A 24 28.74 10.50 -22.22
N GLN A 25 28.15 9.83 -21.24
CA GLN A 25 26.96 9.01 -21.44
C GLN A 25 25.80 9.92 -21.89
N GLN A 26 25.19 9.62 -23.03
CA GLN A 26 24.06 10.37 -23.58
C GLN A 26 22.82 9.48 -23.71
N ILE A 27 21.65 10.08 -23.56
CA ILE A 27 20.37 9.41 -23.78
C ILE A 27 19.46 10.23 -24.68
N GLN A 28 18.64 9.52 -25.45
CA GLN A 28 17.48 10.09 -26.11
C GLN A 28 16.27 9.91 -25.19
N HIS A 29 15.63 11.00 -24.78
CA HIS A 29 14.53 10.95 -23.82
C HIS A 29 13.19 11.17 -24.53
N ALA A 30 12.19 10.33 -24.26
CA ALA A 30 10.89 10.35 -24.97
C ALA A 30 10.11 11.67 -24.84
N PHE A 31 10.40 12.47 -23.81
CA PHE A 31 9.78 13.79 -23.61
C PHE A 31 10.67 14.96 -24.03
N HIS A 32 11.82 14.68 -24.65
CA HIS A 32 12.77 15.65 -25.18
C HIS A 32 13.56 15.02 -26.34
N GLU A 33 12.89 14.86 -27.48
CA GLU A 33 13.48 14.16 -28.64
C GLU A 33 14.34 15.07 -29.53
N GLU A 34 14.25 16.38 -29.36
CA GLU A 34 14.95 17.35 -30.22
C GLU A 34 16.47 17.31 -30.04
N HIS A 35 16.93 17.08 -28.80
CA HIS A 35 18.36 16.96 -28.50
C HIS A 35 18.64 15.87 -27.44
N PRO A 36 19.79 15.18 -27.54
CA PRO A 36 20.20 14.22 -26.54
C PRO A 36 20.52 14.90 -25.20
N LEU A 37 20.27 14.18 -24.11
CA LEU A 37 20.66 14.61 -22.77
C LEU A 37 22.00 13.99 -22.38
N VAL A 38 22.86 14.78 -21.77
CA VAL A 38 24.22 14.39 -21.35
C VAL A 38 24.25 14.15 -19.84
N LEU A 39 24.86 13.04 -19.41
CA LEU A 39 25.05 12.72 -18.00
C LEU A 39 26.13 13.61 -17.37
N VAL A 40 25.75 14.32 -16.32
CA VAL A 40 26.62 15.10 -15.44
C VAL A 40 26.77 14.33 -14.13
N ALA A 41 27.96 13.79 -13.90
CA ALA A 41 28.26 12.91 -12.77
C ALA A 41 28.60 13.66 -11.47
N GLU A 42 29.19 14.87 -11.57
CA GLU A 42 29.64 15.67 -10.42
C GLU A 42 29.14 17.11 -10.53
N GLN A 43 28.92 17.77 -9.39
CA GLN A 43 28.53 19.18 -9.32
C GLN A 43 29.74 20.09 -9.63
N SER A 44 30.28 20.04 -10.84
CA SER A 44 31.27 21.03 -11.27
C SER A 44 30.57 22.35 -11.59
N ASN A 45 30.72 23.32 -10.69
CA ASN A 45 30.50 24.76 -10.87
C ASN A 45 29.23 25.19 -11.65
N ILE A 46 28.06 24.66 -11.29
CA ILE A 46 26.82 25.45 -11.44
C ILE A 46 26.74 26.40 -10.24
N GLU A 47 27.73 27.29 -10.12
CA GLU A 47 27.69 28.39 -9.16
C GLU A 47 26.57 29.35 -9.59
N GLY A 48 25.41 29.24 -8.94
CA GLY A 48 24.45 30.36 -8.85
C GLY A 48 23.03 30.10 -9.36
N LEU A 49 22.78 29.08 -10.18
CA LEU A 49 21.41 28.75 -10.61
C LEU A 49 20.93 27.47 -9.92
N LYS A 50 20.00 27.62 -8.97
CA LYS A 50 19.21 26.50 -8.43
C LYS A 50 18.38 25.91 -9.57
N ALA A 51 18.96 24.99 -10.33
CA ALA A 51 18.26 24.25 -11.36
C ALA A 51 17.28 23.26 -10.70
N TYR A 52 16.12 23.08 -11.30
CA TYR A 52 15.11 22.12 -10.86
C TYR A 52 14.98 21.02 -11.90
N CYS A 53 14.72 19.80 -11.45
CA CYS A 53 14.42 18.68 -12.33
C CYS A 53 13.07 18.91 -13.03
N ASP A 54 13.04 18.85 -14.36
CA ASP A 54 11.84 18.98 -15.18
C ASP A 54 10.91 17.76 -15.06
N GLY A 55 11.46 16.63 -14.61
CA GLY A 55 10.72 15.41 -14.31
C GLY A 55 9.96 15.51 -12.99
N CYS A 56 10.65 15.65 -11.85
CA CYS A 56 10.02 15.61 -10.53
C CYS A 56 9.73 16.99 -9.90
N GLY A 57 10.33 18.07 -10.42
CA GLY A 57 10.19 19.42 -9.89
C GLY A 57 11.02 19.74 -8.63
N GLU A 58 11.83 18.80 -8.15
CA GLU A 58 12.73 19.00 -7.00
C GLU A 58 14.07 19.64 -7.43
N LEU A 59 14.84 20.12 -6.46
CA LEU A 59 16.17 20.70 -6.71
C LEU A 59 17.07 19.65 -7.37
N LEU A 60 17.73 20.04 -8.46
CA LEU A 60 18.58 19.14 -9.23
C LEU A 60 19.82 18.75 -8.40
N SER A 61 20.12 17.45 -8.39
CA SER A 61 21.31 16.90 -7.75
C SER A 61 22.04 16.01 -8.75
N ALA A 62 23.38 16.02 -8.71
CA ALA A 62 24.16 15.05 -9.46
C ALA A 62 24.00 13.65 -8.84
N PRO A 63 24.02 12.56 -9.64
CA PRO A 63 24.09 12.57 -11.10
C PRO A 63 22.76 12.96 -11.77
N CYS A 64 22.85 13.75 -12.83
CA CYS A 64 21.69 14.25 -13.59
C CYS A 64 21.94 14.26 -15.10
N PHE A 65 20.88 14.26 -15.89
CA PHE A 65 20.93 14.42 -17.34
C PHE A 65 20.49 15.83 -17.71
N THR A 66 21.34 16.57 -18.43
CA THR A 66 21.02 17.92 -18.91
C THR A 66 21.09 17.98 -20.42
N CYS A 67 20.19 18.75 -21.04
CA CYS A 67 20.40 19.19 -22.40
C CYS A 67 21.40 20.34 -22.41
N ILE A 68 22.32 20.36 -23.38
CA ILE A 68 23.25 21.49 -23.57
C ILE A 68 22.63 22.64 -24.38
N HIS A 69 21.59 22.35 -25.16
CA HIS A 69 20.93 23.31 -26.04
C HIS A 69 19.66 23.90 -25.42
N CYS A 70 19.07 23.20 -24.45
CA CYS A 70 17.82 23.56 -23.79
C CYS A 70 18.01 23.62 -22.29
N ASN A 71 17.24 24.45 -21.58
CA ASN A 71 17.15 24.43 -20.13
C ASN A 71 16.28 23.24 -19.66
N TYR A 72 16.67 22.02 -20.04
CA TYR A 72 15.94 20.78 -19.76
C TYR A 72 16.84 19.85 -18.94
N ASN A 73 16.48 19.65 -17.68
CA ASN A 73 17.29 18.97 -16.69
C ASN A 73 16.49 17.86 -16.01
N LEU A 74 17.04 16.66 -15.90
CA LEU A 74 16.40 15.53 -15.23
C LEU A 74 17.36 14.92 -14.20
N HIS A 75 16.86 14.58 -13.02
CA HIS A 75 17.59 13.62 -12.18
C HIS A 75 17.77 12.32 -12.97
N LYS A 76 18.86 11.59 -12.72
CA LYS A 76 19.09 10.28 -13.34
C LYS A 76 17.86 9.36 -13.27
N GLN A 77 17.25 9.26 -12.09
CA GLN A 77 16.02 8.48 -11.88
C GLN A 77 14.82 8.94 -12.71
N CYS A 78 14.70 10.24 -12.99
CA CYS A 78 13.61 10.77 -13.79
C CYS A 78 13.84 10.54 -15.29
N ALA A 79 15.10 10.59 -15.71
CA ALA A 79 15.51 10.29 -17.08
C ALA A 79 15.38 8.79 -17.43
N GLU A 80 15.59 7.93 -16.45
CA GLU A 80 15.48 6.47 -16.58
C GLU A 80 14.09 5.93 -16.20
N ALA A 81 13.15 6.83 -15.87
CA ALA A 81 11.80 6.50 -15.44
C ALA A 81 11.04 5.70 -16.53
N PRO A 82 10.46 4.52 -16.21
CA PRO A 82 9.69 3.75 -17.19
C PRO A 82 8.46 4.51 -17.70
N LEU A 83 8.23 4.50 -19.02
CA LEU A 83 7.07 5.18 -19.62
C LEU A 83 5.73 4.54 -19.24
N SER A 84 5.73 3.23 -18.99
CA SER A 84 4.59 2.46 -18.55
C SER A 84 4.98 1.59 -17.36
N LEU A 85 4.16 1.62 -16.32
CA LEU A 85 4.26 0.78 -15.14
C LEU A 85 2.97 -0.04 -15.00
N PRO A 86 2.90 -1.21 -15.66
CA PRO A 86 1.80 -2.13 -15.44
C PRO A 86 1.88 -2.70 -14.03
N ASN A 87 0.74 -2.76 -13.32
CA ASN A 87 0.58 -3.50 -12.06
C ASN A 87 1.45 -3.01 -10.88
N HIS A 88 1.45 -1.69 -10.64
CA HIS A 88 2.04 -1.13 -9.41
C HIS A 88 1.19 -1.52 -8.17
N PRO A 89 1.74 -1.86 -6.99
CA PRO A 89 0.96 -2.40 -5.88
C PRO A 89 -0.09 -1.44 -5.33
N LEU A 90 0.24 -0.15 -5.28
CA LEU A 90 -0.68 0.93 -4.85
C LEU A 90 -1.77 1.27 -5.90
N TYR A 91 -1.91 0.47 -6.96
CA TYR A 91 -2.84 0.70 -8.04
C TYR A 91 -4.18 -0.02 -7.79
N PRO A 92 -5.34 0.63 -8.05
CA PRO A 92 -6.65 -0.02 -7.89
C PRO A 92 -6.80 -1.23 -8.83
N GLN A 93 -7.07 -2.41 -8.26
CA GLN A 93 -7.14 -3.72 -8.96
C GLN A 93 -8.20 -3.84 -10.09
N GLN A 94 -8.92 -2.78 -10.46
CA GLN A 94 -10.08 -2.81 -11.38
C GLN A 94 -9.84 -2.13 -12.74
N SER A 95 -8.58 -1.93 -13.14
CA SER A 95 -8.31 -1.29 -14.42
C SER A 95 -7.00 -1.76 -15.06
N TYR A 96 -7.09 -2.56 -16.12
CA TYR A 96 -5.98 -3.18 -16.85
C TYR A 96 -5.01 -2.21 -17.56
N VAL A 97 -5.05 -0.93 -17.21
CA VAL A 97 -4.37 0.18 -17.88
C VAL A 97 -3.36 0.76 -16.88
N GLY A 98 -2.08 0.40 -17.00
CA GLY A 98 -1.02 0.77 -16.05
C GLY A 98 -0.84 2.28 -15.81
N PHE A 99 0.16 2.64 -15.00
CA PHE A 99 0.56 4.03 -14.87
C PHE A 99 1.36 4.47 -16.09
N PHE A 100 0.97 5.59 -16.69
CA PHE A 100 1.71 6.20 -17.80
C PHE A 100 2.35 7.48 -17.31
N LEU A 101 3.64 7.64 -17.63
CA LEU A 101 4.36 8.88 -17.36
C LEU A 101 3.79 9.97 -18.27
N ARG A 102 3.17 10.99 -17.68
CA ARG A 102 2.61 12.12 -18.42
C ARG A 102 3.69 13.12 -18.81
N GLN A 103 3.61 13.56 -20.06
CA GLN A 103 4.32 14.75 -20.52
C GLN A 103 3.74 16.01 -19.87
N ARG A 104 4.58 17.03 -19.71
CA ARG A 104 4.17 18.40 -19.40
C ARG A 104 3.09 18.86 -20.40
N PRO A 105 1.92 19.36 -19.94
CA PRO A 105 0.94 19.95 -20.84
C PRO A 105 1.49 21.24 -21.46
N TYR A 106 1.09 21.53 -22.70
CA TYR A 106 1.45 22.80 -23.35
C TYR A 106 0.83 23.98 -22.59
N PRO A 107 1.47 25.18 -22.59
CA PRO A 107 1.01 26.35 -21.84
C PRO A 107 -0.45 26.79 -22.11
N SER A 108 -1.06 26.30 -23.19
CA SER A 108 -2.45 26.59 -23.58
C SER A 108 -3.53 25.77 -22.86
N ASP A 109 -3.18 24.74 -22.08
CA ASP A 109 -4.16 23.92 -21.35
C ASP A 109 -4.59 24.57 -20.01
N HIS A 110 -5.41 25.62 -20.11
CA HIS A 110 -5.92 26.39 -18.96
C HIS A 110 -7.05 25.72 -18.15
N LYS A 111 -7.05 24.40 -18.02
CA LYS A 111 -7.98 23.67 -17.12
C LYS A 111 -7.28 22.53 -16.38
N LEU A 112 -6.30 22.86 -15.56
CA LEU A 112 -5.69 21.91 -14.64
C LEU A 112 -6.32 22.13 -13.26
N THR A 113 -7.29 21.28 -12.90
CA THR A 113 -7.78 21.18 -11.53
C THR A 113 -6.64 20.72 -10.63
N ARG A 114 -6.52 21.27 -9.41
CA ARG A 114 -5.54 20.79 -8.42
C ARG A 114 -5.74 19.29 -8.20
N GLN A 115 -4.68 18.50 -8.33
CA GLN A 115 -4.72 17.07 -8.05
C GLN A 115 -3.63 16.71 -7.04
N ASP A 116 -4.00 15.90 -6.06
CA ASP A 116 -3.08 15.42 -5.03
C ASP A 116 -2.55 14.04 -5.39
N CYS A 117 -1.25 13.82 -5.14
CA CYS A 117 -0.62 12.53 -5.34
C CYS A 117 -1.30 11.48 -4.46
N LYS A 118 -1.74 10.36 -5.04
CA LYS A 118 -2.41 9.28 -4.29
C LYS A 118 -1.48 8.44 -3.40
N ILE A 119 -0.18 8.73 -3.39
CA ILE A 119 0.81 8.10 -2.51
C ILE A 119 1.15 9.04 -1.35
N CYS A 120 1.51 10.29 -1.62
CA CYS A 120 1.97 11.22 -0.59
C CYS A 120 0.98 12.34 -0.21
N PHE A 121 -0.13 12.47 -0.95
CA PHE A 121 -1.20 13.46 -0.74
C PHE A 121 -0.74 14.92 -0.77
N LYS A 122 0.44 15.17 -1.34
CA LYS A 122 0.89 16.51 -1.69
C LYS A 122 0.43 16.84 -3.11
N GLU A 123 0.24 18.12 -3.36
CA GLU A 123 -0.14 18.64 -4.67
C GLU A 123 0.83 18.15 -5.76
N VAL A 124 0.27 17.59 -6.84
CA VAL A 124 1.01 17.28 -8.06
C VAL A 124 1.04 18.55 -8.89
N ARG A 125 2.25 19.09 -9.08
CA ARG A 125 2.45 20.17 -10.04
C ARG A 125 2.33 19.59 -11.44
N LEU A 126 1.17 19.74 -12.07
CA LEU A 126 0.84 19.17 -13.38
C LEU A 126 1.75 19.71 -14.51
N GLU A 127 2.50 20.79 -14.26
CA GLU A 127 3.55 21.30 -15.13
C GLU A 127 4.85 20.44 -15.12
N ARG A 128 4.90 19.39 -14.28
CA ARG A 128 6.01 18.46 -14.11
C ARG A 128 5.57 17.03 -14.43
N GLY A 129 6.54 16.13 -14.59
CA GLY A 129 6.29 14.71 -14.79
C GLY A 129 5.48 14.09 -13.64
N SER A 130 4.48 13.28 -13.99
CA SER A 130 3.64 12.55 -13.05
C SER A 130 3.15 11.27 -13.71
N TYR A 131 2.86 10.23 -12.91
CA TYR A 131 2.21 9.04 -13.42
C TYR A 131 0.70 9.17 -13.23
N SER A 132 -0.07 8.77 -14.24
CA SER A 132 -1.53 8.75 -14.17
C SER A 132 -2.09 7.42 -14.64
N CYS A 133 -3.25 7.04 -14.10
CA CYS A 133 -4.02 5.92 -14.64
C CYS A 133 -4.55 6.27 -16.04
N GLY A 134 -4.37 5.36 -17.00
CA GLY A 134 -4.89 5.55 -18.36
C GLY A 134 -6.37 5.16 -18.54
N LYS A 135 -7.06 4.68 -17.50
CA LYS A 135 -8.51 4.41 -17.56
C LYS A 135 -9.29 5.71 -17.66
N GLN A 136 -10.19 5.80 -18.63
CA GLN A 136 -11.10 6.93 -18.77
C GLN A 136 -11.90 7.15 -17.48
N GLY A 137 -11.93 8.40 -17.00
CA GLY A 137 -12.59 8.78 -15.75
C GLY A 137 -11.78 8.50 -14.47
N CYS A 138 -10.58 7.92 -14.55
CA CYS A 138 -9.73 7.70 -13.39
C CYS A 138 -8.82 8.91 -13.12
N ASN A 139 -9.04 9.59 -11.99
CA ASN A 139 -8.22 10.73 -11.54
C ASN A 139 -7.07 10.30 -10.61
N TYR A 140 -6.58 9.08 -10.78
CA TYR A 140 -5.46 8.57 -9.99
C TYR A 140 -4.15 9.11 -10.59
N ILE A 141 -3.50 10.02 -9.86
CA ILE A 141 -2.23 10.66 -10.23
C ILE A 141 -1.23 10.55 -9.09
N VAL A 142 0.04 10.37 -9.40
CA VAL A 142 1.12 10.20 -8.41
C VAL A 142 2.43 10.81 -8.91
N HIS A 143 3.26 11.32 -7.99
CA HIS A 143 4.58 11.84 -8.35
C HIS A 143 5.48 10.73 -8.89
N VAL A 144 6.37 11.07 -9.83
CA VAL A 144 7.39 10.15 -10.37
C VAL A 144 8.22 9.53 -9.26
N ASN A 145 8.73 10.35 -8.34
CA ASN A 145 9.54 9.89 -7.22
C ASN A 145 8.74 8.96 -6.29
N CYS A 146 7.45 9.23 -6.04
CA CYS A 146 6.63 8.39 -5.16
C CYS A 146 6.42 6.98 -5.72
N VAL A 147 6.36 6.83 -7.03
CA VAL A 147 6.19 5.53 -7.68
C VAL A 147 7.51 4.76 -7.79
N LEU A 148 8.60 5.46 -8.11
CA LEU A 148 9.91 4.85 -8.34
C LEU A 148 10.72 4.63 -7.07
N GLU A 149 10.20 5.06 -5.92
CA GLU A 149 10.92 5.05 -4.64
C GLU A 149 11.36 3.65 -4.17
N ASN A 150 10.65 2.60 -4.59
CA ASN A 150 10.97 1.23 -4.22
C ASN A 150 10.80 0.30 -5.41
N ASP A 151 11.92 -0.06 -6.02
CA ASP A 151 12.04 -0.97 -7.17
C ASP A 151 11.46 -2.37 -6.90
N LYS A 152 11.33 -2.78 -5.63
CA LYS A 152 10.69 -4.05 -5.24
C LYS A 152 9.16 -4.02 -5.33
N LEU A 153 8.57 -2.85 -5.55
CA LEU A 153 7.11 -2.70 -5.65
C LEU A 153 6.62 -2.91 -7.07
N TYR A 154 7.37 -2.54 -8.11
CA TYR A 154 6.92 -2.66 -9.50
C TYR A 154 7.83 -3.56 -10.34
N LYS A 155 7.29 -4.06 -11.45
CA LYS A 155 8.05 -4.75 -12.50
C LYS A 155 7.82 -4.03 -13.80
N VAL A 156 8.90 -3.74 -14.51
CA VAL A 156 8.82 -3.23 -15.89
C VAL A 156 8.58 -4.44 -16.80
N ILE A 157 7.32 -4.68 -17.16
CA ILE A 157 6.98 -5.72 -18.14
C ILE A 157 7.22 -5.12 -19.52
N LYS A 158 8.14 -5.71 -20.28
CA LYS A 158 8.49 -5.24 -21.64
C LYS A 158 7.51 -5.72 -22.73
N GLU A 159 6.66 -6.70 -22.43
CA GLU A 159 5.73 -7.31 -23.41
C GLU A 159 4.36 -7.63 -22.77
N GLU A 160 3.27 -7.18 -23.40
CA GLU A 160 1.88 -7.28 -22.90
C GLU A 160 1.38 -8.73 -22.71
N LYS A 161 1.97 -9.71 -23.40
CA LYS A 161 1.54 -11.13 -23.40
C LYS A 161 1.77 -11.87 -22.08
N GLN A 162 2.64 -11.37 -21.20
CA GLN A 162 2.86 -12.02 -19.90
C GLN A 162 1.73 -11.75 -18.90
N CYS A 163 0.81 -10.81 -19.17
CA CYS A 163 -0.27 -10.50 -18.23
C CYS A 163 -1.31 -11.63 -18.17
N GLU A 164 -1.66 -12.24 -19.31
CA GLU A 164 -2.79 -13.19 -19.43
C GLU A 164 -2.56 -14.51 -18.68
N GLU A 165 -1.32 -15.02 -18.60
CA GLU A 165 -0.99 -16.29 -17.90
C GLU A 165 -1.07 -16.19 -16.36
N PHE A 166 -1.03 -15.00 -15.76
CA PHE A 166 -1.11 -14.84 -14.30
C PHE A 166 -2.55 -14.90 -13.76
N TYR A 167 -3.56 -14.61 -14.59
CA TYR A 167 -4.94 -14.43 -14.12
C TYR A 167 -5.71 -15.74 -13.96
N GLU A 168 -5.46 -16.77 -14.78
CA GLU A 168 -6.14 -18.06 -14.64
C GLU A 168 -5.81 -18.78 -13.32
N LYS A 169 -4.65 -18.48 -12.70
CA LYS A 169 -4.28 -19.06 -11.40
C LYS A 169 -4.90 -18.34 -10.20
N SER A 170 -5.41 -17.11 -10.35
CA SER A 170 -5.88 -16.27 -9.24
C SER A 170 -7.31 -16.58 -8.75
N MET A 171 -7.95 -17.66 -9.22
CA MET A 171 -9.36 -17.95 -8.92
C MET A 171 -9.63 -19.37 -8.43
N GLN A 172 -8.61 -20.09 -7.92
CA GLN A 172 -8.86 -21.39 -7.31
C GLN A 172 -9.79 -21.22 -6.10
N SER A 173 -10.97 -21.82 -6.16
CA SER A 173 -11.97 -21.75 -5.09
C SER A 173 -11.53 -22.54 -3.86
N SER A 174 -11.92 -22.08 -2.67
CA SER A 174 -11.77 -22.85 -1.43
C SER A 174 -12.80 -23.98 -1.31
N ILE A 175 -13.95 -23.82 -1.98
CA ILE A 175 -14.94 -24.89 -2.18
C ILE A 175 -14.39 -25.85 -3.23
N ILE A 176 -14.14 -27.10 -2.83
CA ILE A 176 -13.65 -28.15 -3.74
C ILE A 176 -14.82 -28.67 -4.58
N HIS A 177 -15.92 -29.02 -3.93
CA HIS A 177 -17.13 -29.54 -4.57
C HIS A 177 -18.39 -28.99 -3.90
N VAL A 178 -19.39 -28.65 -4.71
CA VAL A 178 -20.74 -28.34 -4.25
C VAL A 178 -21.58 -29.61 -4.38
N ILE A 179 -22.15 -30.07 -3.27
CA ILE A 179 -22.90 -31.32 -3.18
C ILE A 179 -24.40 -31.05 -3.34
N GLU A 180 -24.91 -30.03 -2.65
CA GLU A 180 -26.33 -29.65 -2.69
C GLU A 180 -26.47 -28.14 -2.86
N VAL A 181 -27.54 -27.72 -3.54
CA VAL A 181 -27.89 -26.33 -3.83
C VAL A 181 -29.37 -26.13 -3.53
N ASN A 182 -29.75 -24.99 -2.95
CA ASN A 182 -31.17 -24.65 -2.72
C ASN A 182 -31.84 -24.04 -3.96
N GLU A 183 -33.14 -23.78 -3.88
CA GLU A 183 -33.93 -23.16 -4.95
C GLU A 183 -33.44 -21.76 -5.34
N ALA A 184 -32.74 -21.06 -4.44
CA ALA A 184 -32.14 -19.75 -4.69
C ALA A 184 -30.76 -19.84 -5.38
N GLY A 185 -30.25 -21.04 -5.66
CA GLY A 185 -28.95 -21.26 -6.29
C GLY A 185 -27.76 -21.22 -5.32
N GLU A 186 -28.00 -21.23 -4.00
CA GLU A 186 -26.94 -21.22 -2.99
C GLU A 186 -26.52 -22.64 -2.60
N ALA A 187 -25.21 -22.87 -2.52
CA ALA A 187 -24.65 -24.14 -2.09
C ALA A 187 -25.02 -24.45 -0.62
N THR A 188 -25.89 -25.41 -0.37
CA THR A 188 -26.31 -25.79 0.99
C THR A 188 -25.40 -26.81 1.63
N LYS A 189 -24.67 -27.59 0.82
CA LYS A 189 -23.70 -28.59 1.29
C LYS A 189 -22.50 -28.63 0.38
N ILE A 190 -21.31 -28.60 0.99
CA ILE A 190 -20.04 -28.48 0.26
C ILE A 190 -18.93 -29.33 0.85
N GLU A 191 -17.96 -29.66 0.01
CA GLU A 191 -16.63 -30.10 0.43
C GLU A 191 -15.68 -28.90 0.40
N HIS A 192 -15.01 -28.65 1.52
CA HIS A 192 -14.16 -27.48 1.69
C HIS A 192 -12.71 -27.90 1.93
N PHE A 193 -11.73 -27.17 1.38
CA PHE A 193 -10.33 -27.58 1.43
C PHE A 193 -9.74 -27.72 2.84
N SER A 194 -10.25 -26.94 3.79
CA SER A 194 -9.72 -26.88 5.14
C SER A 194 -10.31 -27.93 6.07
N HIS A 195 -11.29 -28.72 5.63
CA HIS A 195 -12.00 -29.65 6.50
C HIS A 195 -12.38 -30.94 5.76
N GLN A 196 -12.24 -32.08 6.44
CA GLN A 196 -12.45 -33.38 5.81
C GLN A 196 -13.93 -33.74 5.60
N HIS A 197 -14.82 -33.33 6.50
CA HIS A 197 -16.26 -33.58 6.38
C HIS A 197 -16.96 -32.51 5.54
N CYS A 198 -18.15 -32.83 5.05
CA CYS A 198 -19.00 -31.86 4.38
C CYS A 198 -19.42 -30.75 5.34
N LEU A 199 -19.42 -29.52 4.85
CA LEU A 199 -19.98 -28.39 5.58
C LEU A 199 -21.39 -28.09 5.07
N VAL A 200 -22.30 -27.79 5.99
CA VAL A 200 -23.71 -27.50 5.72
C VAL A 200 -24.00 -26.04 6.04
N LEU A 201 -24.71 -25.35 5.15
CA LEU A 201 -25.14 -23.97 5.33
C LEU A 201 -26.25 -23.89 6.38
N ALA A 202 -26.09 -22.99 7.34
CA ALA A 202 -27.07 -22.69 8.37
C ALA A 202 -27.32 -21.18 8.47
N TYR A 203 -28.55 -20.87 8.92
CA TYR A 203 -29.01 -19.54 9.25
C TYR A 203 -29.28 -19.48 10.75
N LYS A 204 -28.83 -18.40 11.41
CA LYS A 204 -29.19 -17.93 12.76
C LYS A 204 -29.61 -19.02 13.76
N MET A 205 -28.76 -19.35 14.73
CA MET A 205 -29.18 -20.12 15.91
C MET A 205 -29.62 -19.17 17.03
N GLU A 206 -30.71 -19.51 17.73
CA GLU A 206 -31.30 -18.67 18.80
C GLU A 206 -30.42 -18.59 20.06
N GLU A 207 -29.49 -19.51 20.22
CA GLU A 207 -28.60 -19.56 21.38
C GLU A 207 -27.36 -18.68 21.17
N LYS A 208 -27.09 -17.77 22.13
CA LYS A 208 -25.83 -17.01 22.24
C LYS A 208 -24.66 -17.92 22.63
N ILE A 209 -24.35 -18.91 21.80
CA ILE A 209 -23.14 -19.71 21.98
C ILE A 209 -21.99 -18.91 21.37
N ASP A 210 -20.91 -18.68 22.14
CA ASP A 210 -19.66 -18.04 21.73
C ASP A 210 -18.90 -18.91 20.70
N ARG A 211 -19.54 -19.18 19.55
CA ARG A 211 -18.93 -19.89 18.43
C ARG A 211 -18.13 -18.89 17.63
N LYS A 212 -16.89 -19.26 17.35
CA LYS A 212 -15.98 -18.47 16.52
C LYS A 212 -15.80 -19.17 15.18
N CYS A 213 -15.58 -18.37 14.16
CA CYS A 213 -15.20 -18.87 12.85
C CYS A 213 -13.78 -19.42 12.90
N ASP A 214 -13.59 -20.69 12.57
CA ASP A 214 -12.28 -21.34 12.50
C ASP A 214 -11.38 -20.76 11.40
N GLY A 215 -11.93 -19.94 10.49
CA GLY A 215 -11.17 -19.24 9.48
C GLY A 215 -10.62 -17.91 9.97
N CYS A 216 -11.48 -17.00 10.44
CA CYS A 216 -11.08 -15.63 10.79
C CYS A 216 -10.99 -15.35 12.30
N MET A 217 -11.33 -16.32 13.15
CA MET A 217 -11.36 -16.24 14.61
C MET A 217 -12.36 -15.23 15.20
N LEU A 218 -13.21 -14.62 14.36
CA LEU A 218 -14.27 -13.72 14.80
C LEU A 218 -15.55 -14.50 15.16
N PRO A 219 -16.42 -13.96 16.03
CA PRO A 219 -17.71 -14.58 16.33
C PRO A 219 -18.54 -14.91 15.09
N ILE A 220 -19.22 -16.04 15.10
CA ILE A 220 -20.11 -16.47 14.02
C ILE A 220 -21.28 -15.50 13.90
N SER A 221 -21.57 -15.07 12.67
CA SER A 221 -22.68 -14.20 12.34
C SER A 221 -23.91 -15.02 11.91
N ASN A 222 -24.91 -14.35 11.33
CA ASN A 222 -26.20 -14.97 11.01
C ASN A 222 -26.14 -16.05 9.92
N ILE A 223 -25.09 -16.08 9.09
CA ILE A 223 -24.96 -17.02 7.95
C ILE A 223 -23.59 -17.67 8.00
N PHE A 224 -23.57 -19.00 8.14
CA PHE A 224 -22.33 -19.75 8.32
C PHE A 224 -22.49 -21.18 7.82
N TYR A 225 -21.36 -21.82 7.55
CA TYR A 225 -21.26 -23.25 7.31
C TYR A 225 -20.75 -23.94 8.56
N TYR A 226 -21.27 -25.13 8.86
CA TYR A 226 -20.83 -25.94 9.98
C TYR A 226 -20.67 -27.41 9.61
N CYS A 227 -19.85 -28.12 10.37
CA CYS A 227 -19.74 -29.57 10.29
C CYS A 227 -20.66 -30.23 11.33
N SER A 228 -21.47 -31.21 10.91
CA SER A 228 -22.32 -31.96 11.85
C SER A 228 -21.54 -32.95 12.72
N GLU A 229 -20.33 -33.32 12.32
CA GLU A 229 -19.52 -34.36 12.99
C GLU A 229 -18.49 -33.79 14.00
N ARG A 230 -18.08 -32.53 13.84
CA ARG A 230 -17.00 -31.88 14.61
C ARG A 230 -17.35 -30.41 14.81
N PRO A 231 -16.92 -29.77 15.92
CA PRO A 231 -17.15 -28.35 16.15
C PRO A 231 -16.26 -27.52 15.21
N PHE A 232 -16.70 -27.36 13.97
CA PHE A 232 -16.03 -26.58 12.92
C PHE A 232 -17.04 -25.67 12.25
N PHE A 233 -16.75 -24.37 12.22
CA PHE A 233 -17.65 -23.31 11.78
C PHE A 233 -16.88 -22.29 10.92
N LEU A 234 -17.45 -21.93 9.78
CA LEU A 234 -16.91 -20.87 8.93
C LEU A 234 -18.01 -19.88 8.53
N HIS A 235 -17.71 -18.58 8.55
CA HIS A 235 -18.60 -17.63 7.88
C HIS A 235 -18.72 -17.99 6.40
N LYS A 236 -19.88 -17.73 5.79
CA LYS A 236 -20.08 -17.87 4.32
C LYS A 236 -18.96 -17.18 3.53
N THR A 237 -18.60 -15.96 3.93
CA THR A 237 -17.50 -15.19 3.32
C THR A 237 -16.11 -15.79 3.54
N CYS A 238 -15.90 -16.60 4.58
CA CYS A 238 -14.62 -17.29 4.80
C CYS A 238 -14.52 -18.58 3.98
N VAL A 239 -15.65 -19.25 3.74
CA VAL A 239 -15.76 -20.42 2.84
C VAL A 239 -15.47 -20.03 1.39
N GLU A 240 -15.92 -18.85 0.98
CA GLU A 240 -15.82 -18.36 -0.41
C GLU A 240 -14.47 -17.68 -0.71
N LEU A 241 -13.52 -17.68 0.25
CA LEU A 241 -12.22 -17.06 0.03
C LEU A 241 -11.47 -17.72 -1.14
N PRO A 242 -10.76 -16.94 -1.98
CA PRO A 242 -9.95 -17.53 -3.02
C PRO A 242 -8.71 -18.20 -2.42
N ARG A 243 -8.36 -19.40 -2.89
CA ARG A 243 -7.12 -20.09 -2.52
C ARG A 243 -5.87 -19.35 -2.97
N ILE A 244 -5.97 -18.59 -4.06
CA ILE A 244 -4.88 -17.76 -4.55
C ILE A 244 -5.39 -16.33 -4.65
N LYS A 245 -4.76 -15.42 -3.93
CA LYS A 245 -5.13 -13.99 -3.90
C LYS A 245 -3.91 -13.15 -4.25
N GLN A 246 -4.07 -12.14 -5.10
CA GLN A 246 -3.08 -11.08 -5.21
C GLN A 246 -3.36 -10.00 -4.17
N HIS A 247 -2.38 -9.69 -3.33
CA HIS A 247 -2.52 -8.69 -2.29
C HIS A 247 -1.93 -7.34 -2.75
N TRP A 248 -2.54 -6.22 -2.36
CA TRP A 248 -2.19 -4.88 -2.85
C TRP A 248 -0.76 -4.42 -2.51
N PHE A 249 -0.02 -5.08 -1.61
CA PHE A 249 1.36 -4.68 -1.29
C PHE A 249 2.43 -5.53 -1.99
N ARG A 250 2.07 -6.61 -2.72
CA ARG A 250 3.02 -7.44 -3.49
C ARG A 250 2.42 -8.01 -4.77
N GLN A 251 3.25 -8.07 -5.80
CA GLN A 251 2.97 -8.77 -7.07
C GLN A 251 3.03 -10.30 -6.97
N SER A 252 3.21 -10.86 -5.77
CA SER A 252 3.26 -12.30 -5.55
C SER A 252 1.87 -12.84 -5.19
N ASN A 253 1.54 -13.98 -5.77
CA ASN A 253 0.35 -14.74 -5.39
C ASN A 253 0.45 -15.18 -3.93
N ALA A 254 -0.57 -14.86 -3.16
CA ALA A 254 -0.76 -15.32 -1.80
C ALA A 254 -1.56 -16.61 -1.81
N THR A 255 -1.04 -17.67 -1.21
CA THR A 255 -1.75 -18.95 -1.12
C THR A 255 -2.46 -19.07 0.22
N LEU A 256 -3.76 -19.35 0.19
CA LEU A 256 -4.54 -19.61 1.38
C LEU A 256 -4.22 -21.00 1.90
N ASN A 257 -3.73 -21.05 3.14
CA ASN A 257 -3.45 -22.27 3.87
C ASN A 257 -4.25 -22.28 5.17
N PHE A 258 -4.55 -23.50 5.62
CA PHE A 258 -5.02 -23.77 6.97
C PHE A 258 -3.86 -24.43 7.72
N ASP A 259 -3.07 -23.63 8.41
CA ASP A 259 -1.97 -24.09 9.25
C ASP A 259 -2.42 -24.17 10.71
N SER A 260 -1.81 -25.07 11.48
CA SER A 260 -1.92 -25.03 12.93
C SER A 260 -1.27 -23.75 13.49
N PHE A 261 -1.86 -23.25 14.58
CA PHE A 261 -1.43 -22.12 15.42
C PHE A 261 -0.12 -21.41 15.01
N LYS A 262 -0.24 -20.19 14.49
CA LYS A 262 0.90 -19.40 13.98
C LYS A 262 0.78 -17.92 14.36
N THR A 263 1.91 -17.24 14.42
CA THR A 263 1.95 -15.77 14.57
C THR A 263 1.84 -15.12 13.20
N CYS A 264 1.00 -14.10 13.06
CA CYS A 264 0.96 -13.28 11.86
C CYS A 264 2.11 -12.27 11.84
N ASP A 265 2.87 -12.21 10.76
CA ASP A 265 4.03 -11.30 10.64
C ASP A 265 3.66 -9.82 10.51
N PHE A 266 2.38 -9.50 10.34
CA PHE A 266 1.90 -8.12 10.18
C PHE A 266 1.37 -7.56 11.48
N CYS A 267 0.46 -8.28 12.15
CA CYS A 267 -0.17 -7.81 13.38
C CYS A 267 0.44 -8.40 14.66
N ASP A 268 1.44 -9.27 14.53
CA ASP A 268 2.10 -10.00 15.62
C ASP A 268 1.12 -10.80 16.51
N GLN A 269 -0.08 -11.09 16.00
CA GLN A 269 -1.11 -11.83 16.73
C GLN A 269 -0.99 -13.32 16.47
N TYR A 270 -1.13 -14.10 17.54
CA TYR A 270 -1.27 -15.56 17.46
C TYR A 270 -2.66 -15.90 16.93
N CYS A 271 -2.74 -16.67 15.84
CA CYS A 271 -4.01 -17.07 15.23
C CYS A 271 -4.00 -18.57 14.91
N SER A 272 -5.14 -19.24 15.10
CA SER A 272 -5.36 -20.63 14.70
C SER A 272 -6.25 -20.77 13.45
N GLY A 273 -6.44 -19.67 12.73
CA GLY A 273 -7.31 -19.60 11.57
C GLY A 273 -6.59 -19.73 10.23
N PHE A 274 -7.22 -19.24 9.16
CA PHE A 274 -6.61 -19.27 7.83
C PHE A 274 -5.54 -18.18 7.68
N PHE A 275 -4.51 -18.53 6.91
CA PHE A 275 -3.41 -17.64 6.58
C PHE A 275 -3.20 -17.58 5.08
N TYR A 276 -2.85 -16.39 4.60
CA TYR A 276 -2.28 -16.20 3.28
C TYR A 276 -0.76 -16.21 3.39
N HIS A 277 -0.13 -17.16 2.71
CA HIS A 277 1.31 -17.28 2.61
C HIS A 277 1.83 -16.53 1.38
N VAL A 278 2.73 -15.56 1.59
CA VAL A 278 3.31 -14.69 0.53
C VAL A 278 4.83 -14.70 0.62
N GLY A 279 5.46 -15.66 -0.06
CA GLY A 279 6.92 -15.78 -0.08
C GLY A 279 7.47 -16.22 1.28
N TYR A 280 7.91 -15.27 2.11
CA TYR A 280 8.40 -15.53 3.48
C TYR A 280 7.47 -14.98 4.57
N TRP A 281 6.31 -14.45 4.18
CA TRP A 281 5.39 -13.78 5.09
C TRP A 281 4.09 -14.56 5.24
N ASP A 282 3.62 -14.69 6.47
CA ASP A 282 2.34 -15.28 6.84
C ASP A 282 1.38 -14.20 7.35
N MET A 283 0.28 -14.02 6.63
CA MET A 283 -0.70 -13.00 6.88
C MET A 283 -2.04 -13.61 7.29
N CYS A 284 -2.53 -13.29 8.49
CA CYS A 284 -3.85 -13.75 8.92
C CYS A 284 -4.97 -13.09 8.09
N LEU A 285 -6.15 -13.69 8.07
CA LEU A 285 -7.29 -13.15 7.31
C LEU A 285 -7.68 -11.71 7.67
N ARG A 286 -7.46 -11.28 8.91
CA ARG A 286 -7.76 -9.90 9.31
C ARG A 286 -6.83 -8.91 8.60
N CYS A 287 -5.53 -9.16 8.62
CA CYS A 287 -4.54 -8.37 7.88
C CYS A 287 -4.76 -8.45 6.36
N ALA A 288 -5.15 -9.61 5.84
CA ALA A 288 -5.40 -9.81 4.40
C ALA A 288 -6.63 -9.06 3.85
N LYS A 289 -7.52 -8.58 4.73
CA LYS A 289 -8.71 -7.78 4.39
C LYS A 289 -8.45 -6.28 4.45
N VAL A 290 -7.38 -5.86 5.10
CA VAL A 290 -6.98 -4.45 5.17
C VAL A 290 -6.74 -3.97 3.74
N ALA A 291 -7.25 -2.79 3.40
CA ALA A 291 -6.98 -2.12 2.12
C ALA A 291 -5.69 -1.29 2.19
N ASP A 292 -5.14 -0.90 1.04
CA ASP A 292 -3.96 -0.01 0.95
C ASP A 292 -4.26 1.41 1.45
N ILE A 293 -5.51 1.84 1.29
CA ILE A 293 -6.07 3.09 1.79
C ILE A 293 -7.20 2.76 2.75
N ILE A 294 -7.12 3.29 3.97
CA ILE A 294 -8.11 3.01 5.02
C ILE A 294 -8.71 4.29 5.60
N GLU A 295 -9.98 4.19 5.97
CA GLU A 295 -10.64 5.08 6.91
C GLU A 295 -10.49 4.50 8.32
N CYS A 296 -10.23 5.35 9.31
CA CYS A 296 -10.09 4.94 10.70
C CYS A 296 -11.01 5.82 11.54
N GLU A 297 -11.88 5.23 12.35
CA GLU A 297 -12.79 6.00 13.22
C GLU A 297 -12.01 6.88 14.22
N GLY A 298 -10.85 6.42 14.67
CA GLY A 298 -9.95 7.19 15.53
C GLY A 298 -9.17 8.31 14.81
N HIS A 299 -9.38 8.52 13.50
CA HIS A 299 -8.70 9.58 12.76
C HIS A 299 -9.46 10.06 11.50
N GLN A 300 -9.72 11.36 11.40
CA GLN A 300 -10.52 11.96 10.33
C GLN A 300 -9.92 11.87 8.91
N HIS A 301 -8.61 11.65 8.77
CA HIS A 301 -7.96 11.55 7.47
C HIS A 301 -7.74 10.09 7.08
N PHE A 302 -7.78 9.83 5.77
CA PHE A 302 -7.32 8.56 5.22
C PHE A 302 -5.88 8.26 5.63
N LEU A 303 -5.63 6.98 5.88
CA LEU A 303 -4.29 6.46 6.15
C LEU A 303 -3.83 5.58 4.99
N PHE A 304 -2.52 5.62 4.76
CA PHE A 304 -1.87 4.97 3.63
C PHE A 304 -0.77 4.06 4.14
N PHE A 305 -0.65 2.90 3.53
CA PHE A 305 0.42 2.01 3.89
C PHE A 305 1.79 2.56 3.47
N ASP A 306 2.66 2.77 4.45
CA ASP A 306 4.04 3.21 4.24
C ASP A 306 5.01 2.09 4.60
N PHE A 307 5.68 1.58 3.57
CA PHE A 307 6.75 0.58 3.69
C PHE A 307 8.00 1.10 4.39
N LYS A 308 8.17 2.43 4.45
CA LYS A 308 9.30 3.02 5.15
C LYS A 308 9.04 2.89 6.64
N GLY A 309 9.79 1.99 7.27
CA GLY A 309 9.94 1.87 8.71
C GLY A 309 10.62 3.09 9.34
N SER A 310 10.14 4.30 9.04
CA SER A 310 10.50 5.48 9.83
C SER A 310 10.09 5.18 11.26
N GLU A 311 11.03 5.25 12.21
CA GLU A 311 10.78 5.03 13.62
C GLU A 311 9.62 5.91 14.10
N LYS A 312 8.43 5.32 14.17
CA LYS A 312 7.21 5.96 14.59
C LYS A 312 6.49 5.05 15.57
N PHE A 313 5.78 5.67 16.48
CA PHE A 313 4.96 5.00 17.45
C PHE A 313 3.53 4.95 16.94
N CYS A 314 2.88 3.80 17.11
CA CYS A 314 1.47 3.61 16.81
C CYS A 314 0.64 4.47 17.76
N ASN A 315 -0.26 5.29 17.22
CA ASN A 315 -1.18 6.10 18.02
C ASN A 315 -2.18 5.25 18.83
N GLY A 316 -2.42 4.00 18.43
CA GLY A 316 -3.31 3.10 19.15
C GLY A 316 -2.67 2.51 20.40
N CYS A 317 -1.56 1.79 20.26
CA CYS A 317 -0.93 1.06 21.36
C CYS A 317 0.28 1.77 21.98
N GLY A 318 0.84 2.78 21.31
CA GLY A 318 2.09 3.44 21.70
C GLY A 318 3.36 2.63 21.42
N ASN A 319 3.25 1.43 20.85
CA ASN A 319 4.42 0.63 20.48
C ASN A 319 5.07 1.18 19.21
N ARG A 320 6.36 0.87 19.02
CA ARG A 320 7.06 1.17 17.78
C ARG A 320 6.45 0.32 16.65
N CYS A 321 6.05 0.97 15.56
CA CYS A 321 5.59 0.23 14.39
C CYS A 321 6.75 -0.57 13.79
N SER A 322 6.51 -1.86 13.49
CA SER A 322 7.38 -2.67 12.64
C SER A 322 7.47 -2.07 11.23
N PRO A 323 8.41 -2.50 10.36
CA PRO A 323 8.46 -2.02 8.98
C PRO A 323 7.12 -2.26 8.26
N GLY A 324 6.38 -1.19 7.98
CA GLY A 324 5.03 -1.25 7.42
C GLY A 324 3.97 -0.73 8.39
N ALA A 325 3.55 0.53 8.21
CA ALA A 325 2.51 1.16 9.03
C ALA A 325 1.57 2.01 8.18
N PHE A 326 0.35 2.20 8.64
CA PHE A 326 -0.62 3.10 8.02
C PHE A 326 -0.43 4.52 8.55
N LYS A 327 -0.17 5.48 7.66
CA LYS A 327 0.17 6.85 8.01
C LYS A 327 -0.78 7.86 7.39
N CYS A 328 -1.03 8.93 8.13
CA CYS A 328 -1.71 10.09 7.59
C CYS A 328 -0.73 10.95 6.78
N GLY A 329 -1.11 11.35 5.56
CA GLY A 329 -0.33 12.30 4.76
C GLY A 329 -0.38 13.75 5.27
N LYS A 330 -1.37 14.08 6.12
CA LYS A 330 -1.65 15.45 6.60
C LYS A 330 -1.16 15.75 8.02
N CYS A 331 -0.93 14.72 8.84
CA CYS A 331 -0.48 14.89 10.22
C CYS A 331 0.45 13.75 10.65
N LYS A 332 0.90 13.76 11.91
CA LYS A 332 1.85 12.76 12.43
C LYS A 332 1.22 11.42 12.81
N PHE A 333 -0.07 11.22 12.54
CA PHE A 333 -0.81 10.02 12.92
C PHE A 333 -0.31 8.77 12.17
N ALA A 334 -0.12 7.68 12.91
CA ALA A 334 0.31 6.39 12.40
C ALA A 334 -0.32 5.22 13.18
N LEU A 335 -0.63 4.12 12.49
CA LEU A 335 -1.13 2.88 13.08
C LEU A 335 -0.37 1.67 12.56
N ASP A 336 -0.08 0.73 13.45
CA ASP A 336 0.37 -0.61 13.07
C ASP A 336 -0.81 -1.50 12.67
N PHE A 337 -0.51 -2.64 12.04
CA PHE A 337 -1.52 -3.64 11.68
C PHE A 337 -2.21 -4.24 12.91
N GLY A 338 -1.51 -4.33 14.05
CA GLY A 338 -2.05 -4.84 15.30
C GLY A 338 -3.27 -4.05 15.75
N CYS A 339 -3.11 -2.74 15.92
CA CYS A 339 -4.16 -1.80 16.28
C CYS A 339 -5.22 -1.68 15.19
N LEU A 340 -4.83 -1.67 13.92
CA LEU A 340 -5.78 -1.59 12.82
C LEU A 340 -6.74 -2.78 12.75
N THR A 341 -6.29 -3.97 13.14
CA THR A 341 -7.07 -5.21 13.05
C THR A 341 -7.72 -5.61 14.38
N LEU A 342 -7.73 -4.70 15.36
CA LEU A 342 -8.47 -4.90 16.60
C LEU A 342 -9.96 -5.02 16.31
N PRO A 343 -10.67 -5.93 16.99
CA PRO A 343 -12.12 -5.98 16.89
C PRO A 343 -12.71 -4.68 17.45
N HIS A 344 -13.70 -4.10 16.76
CA HIS A 344 -14.36 -2.89 17.25
C HIS A 344 -15.09 -3.12 18.58
N SER A 345 -15.54 -4.35 18.83
CA SER A 345 -16.19 -4.74 20.08
C SER A 345 -15.67 -6.10 20.55
N ALA A 346 -15.47 -6.26 21.86
CA ALA A 346 -15.03 -7.51 22.47
C ALA A 346 -15.83 -7.81 23.74
N LEU A 347 -16.20 -9.08 23.94
CA LEU A 347 -16.77 -9.55 25.19
C LEU A 347 -15.63 -9.96 26.13
N HIS A 348 -15.73 -9.57 27.40
CA HIS A 348 -14.78 -9.99 28.43
C HIS A 348 -15.54 -10.35 29.70
N LYS A 349 -15.08 -11.37 30.43
CA LYS A 349 -15.72 -11.91 31.65
C LYS A 349 -15.99 -10.92 32.79
N ILE A 350 -15.47 -9.70 32.69
CA ILE A 350 -15.66 -8.64 33.69
C ILE A 350 -16.95 -7.86 33.46
N ASP A 351 -17.50 -7.90 32.24
CA ASP A 351 -18.69 -7.16 31.85
C ASP A 351 -19.62 -8.06 31.02
N GLU A 352 -20.92 -8.01 31.31
CA GLU A 352 -21.92 -8.74 30.53
C GLU A 352 -22.18 -8.06 29.16
N HIS A 353 -21.83 -6.78 29.03
CA HIS A 353 -21.92 -6.02 27.79
C HIS A 353 -20.64 -6.09 26.98
N MET A 354 -20.77 -5.83 25.68
CA MET A 354 -19.63 -5.70 24.78
C MET A 354 -18.86 -4.43 25.12
N LEU A 355 -17.55 -4.57 25.33
CA LEU A 355 -16.65 -3.45 25.42
C LEU A 355 -16.30 -2.98 24.00
N ASN A 356 -16.42 -1.67 23.72
CA ASN A 356 -16.15 -1.07 22.43
C ASN A 356 -14.79 -0.37 22.40
N LEU A 357 -14.10 -0.47 21.28
CA LEU A 357 -12.83 0.18 21.04
C LEU A 357 -13.01 1.70 21.05
N THR A 358 -12.26 2.37 21.90
CA THR A 358 -12.33 3.81 22.16
C THR A 358 -10.98 4.45 21.86
N TYR A 359 -11.00 5.57 21.14
CA TYR A 359 -9.80 6.17 20.53
C TYR A 359 -9.26 7.38 21.29
N HIS A 360 -10.11 8.01 22.10
CA HIS A 360 -9.81 9.22 22.85
C HIS A 360 -10.44 9.10 24.24
N ASP A 361 -9.78 9.70 25.21
CA ASP A 361 -10.15 9.63 26.62
C ASP A 361 -10.55 11.02 27.13
N ASP A 362 -11.62 11.08 27.91
CA ASP A 362 -11.88 12.19 28.81
C ASP A 362 -11.15 11.87 30.13
N LYS A 363 -10.45 12.86 30.71
CA LYS A 363 -9.48 12.68 31.82
C LYS A 363 -10.02 12.00 33.09
N GLU A 364 -11.31 11.72 33.17
CA GLU A 364 -12.00 11.21 34.37
C GLU A 364 -11.83 9.69 34.57
N GLN A 365 -11.43 8.91 33.55
CA GLN A 365 -11.29 7.44 33.63
C GLN A 365 -9.86 6.94 33.37
N SER A 366 -8.91 7.39 34.17
CA SER A 366 -7.48 7.09 33.97
C SER A 366 -7.04 5.70 34.42
N TYR A 367 -7.93 4.77 34.80
CA TYR A 367 -7.55 3.44 35.28
C TYR A 367 -8.21 2.32 34.47
N CYS A 368 -7.56 1.15 34.49
CA CYS A 368 -8.06 -0.08 33.89
C CYS A 368 -8.71 -0.95 34.97
N ASP A 369 -9.99 -1.27 34.82
CA ASP A 369 -10.77 -2.05 35.80
C ASP A 369 -10.32 -3.53 35.90
N ILE A 370 -9.52 -4.00 34.94
CA ILE A 370 -9.03 -5.39 34.94
C ILE A 370 -7.73 -5.54 35.75
N CYS A 371 -6.82 -4.56 35.65
CA CYS A 371 -5.48 -4.66 36.26
C CYS A 371 -5.19 -3.57 37.30
N GLU A 372 -6.12 -2.64 37.50
CA GLU A 372 -6.04 -1.53 38.44
C GLU A 372 -4.81 -0.62 38.20
N GLN A 373 -4.25 -0.64 36.98
CA GLN A 373 -3.14 0.22 36.59
C GLN A 373 -3.63 1.42 35.79
N GLU A 374 -2.86 2.51 35.88
CA GLU A 374 -3.13 3.74 35.14
C GLU A 374 -3.11 3.47 33.62
N ARG A 375 -4.02 4.15 32.93
CA ARG A 375 -4.21 4.08 31.49
C ARG A 375 -3.71 5.38 30.89
N ASP A 376 -2.94 5.26 29.81
CA ASP A 376 -2.45 6.42 29.08
C ASP A 376 -3.62 7.01 28.27
N PRO A 377 -4.06 8.25 28.56
CA PRO A 377 -5.21 8.88 27.89
C PRO A 377 -4.99 9.11 26.38
N SER A 378 -3.73 9.07 25.93
CA SER A 378 -3.37 9.20 24.52
C SER A 378 -3.47 7.90 23.72
N ARG A 379 -3.75 6.76 24.38
CA ARG A 379 -3.79 5.43 23.77
C ARG A 379 -5.22 4.89 23.72
N TRP A 380 -5.44 3.98 22.77
CA TRP A 380 -6.71 3.31 22.61
C TRP A 380 -6.97 2.31 23.74
N TYR A 381 -8.24 2.07 24.02
CA TYR A 381 -8.70 1.20 25.07
C TYR A 381 -10.09 0.66 24.76
N TYR A 382 -10.58 -0.27 25.56
CA TYR A 382 -11.95 -0.76 25.47
C TYR A 382 -12.78 -0.14 26.57
N SER A 383 -13.98 0.33 26.24
CA SER A 383 -14.93 0.90 27.21
C SER A 383 -16.35 0.38 27.02
N CYS A 384 -17.15 0.42 28.09
CA CYS A 384 -18.58 0.15 28.07
C CYS A 384 -19.33 1.40 28.52
N SER A 385 -20.13 1.98 27.63
CA SER A 385 -20.94 3.17 27.97
C SER A 385 -22.10 2.90 28.92
N ILE A 386 -22.40 1.62 29.21
CA ILE A 386 -23.51 1.19 30.08
C ILE A 386 -23.02 0.96 31.50
N CYS A 387 -21.91 0.23 31.65
CA CYS A 387 -21.35 -0.16 32.94
C CYS A 387 -20.23 0.76 33.42
N ASP A 388 -19.79 1.70 32.59
CA ASP A 388 -18.63 2.56 32.82
C ASP A 388 -17.29 1.82 32.92
N THR A 389 -17.26 0.55 32.47
CA THR A 389 -16.06 -0.28 32.45
C THR A 389 -15.04 0.28 31.45
N SER A 390 -13.80 0.46 31.86
CA SER A 390 -12.65 0.87 31.05
C SER A 390 -11.48 -0.09 31.23
N ALA A 391 -10.88 -0.56 30.14
CA ALA A 391 -9.80 -1.52 30.20
C ALA A 391 -8.76 -1.36 29.09
N HIS A 392 -7.49 -1.65 29.40
CA HIS A 392 -6.42 -1.69 28.38
C HIS A 392 -6.74 -2.73 27.30
N LEU A 393 -6.31 -2.46 26.06
CA LEU A 393 -6.43 -3.40 24.93
C LEU A 393 -5.95 -4.82 25.28
N LYS A 394 -4.74 -4.90 25.86
CA LYS A 394 -4.10 -6.16 26.28
C LYS A 394 -4.81 -6.88 27.43
N CYS A 395 -5.61 -6.16 28.22
CA CYS A 395 -6.32 -6.75 29.34
C CYS A 395 -7.61 -7.42 28.87
N VAL A 396 -8.33 -6.79 27.94
CA VAL A 396 -9.55 -7.35 27.33
C VAL A 396 -9.23 -8.52 26.40
N LEU A 397 -8.19 -8.35 25.57
CA LEU A 397 -7.84 -9.33 24.56
C LEU A 397 -6.85 -10.40 25.05
N GLY A 398 -6.20 -10.15 26.19
CA GLY A 398 -5.11 -10.97 26.72
C GLY A 398 -3.81 -10.83 25.94
N LYS A 399 -2.84 -11.71 26.26
CA LYS A 399 -1.88 -12.18 25.26
C LYS A 399 -2.63 -13.29 24.52
N PHE A 400 -2.92 -13.10 23.24
CA PHE A 400 -3.60 -14.12 22.44
C PHE A 400 -2.85 -15.46 22.43
#